data_AF-A0A849REC3-F1
#
_entry.id   AF-A0A849REC3-F1
#
_cell.length_a   1.000
_cell.length_b   1.000
_cell.length_c   1.000
_cell.angle_alpha   90.00
_cell.angle_beta   90.00
_cell.angle_gamma   90.00
#
_symmetry.space_group_name_H-M   'P 1'
#
loop_
_entity.id
_entity.type
_entity.pdbx_description
1 polymer ?
#
loop_
_entity_poly.entity_id
_entity_poly.type
_entity_poly.pdbx_seq_one_letter_code
_entity_poly.pdbx_strand_id
1 'polypeptide(L)'
;MSAQLIQALIPLLPRFAEEEGDFYSVSREDLINRLSQQHQIEKAIAVNTIALVENLLDTLAVLNSAYLQKGEWCFVSFPAQLMATSVLTALGDSESQLFAPSFWNTQGISNDKKDQQREVLHVIENSRNNHHASRNAQPIRFIYVAWGIIKLEGKILFFQREDTKKRHEKSAGDYGLIGGRANQCDVSGLDKNTLLKELQSPNSDLIKKALPETLKRELREEAGLLHESHYAFKSWRTLKPYRQVQGSAPNHALTEYYLEIFQVELTLDGYLFLQQKIKSDERLAWFSISEMVSGATSDGKMAYLKALYDDFSGDRKALEAELMALPDSFASPYLFQPTKYGVTFPIDHQKSIFAGVKGKEKALDVMVNQQQLALLLGLASHLRGFEFASFEESIIFHPFGWVEVKDNTALQSELIGLAGLFKDTDLKIESHRDIFFRLSITPDVVFFDNDLFLFTVRQTDLDAIETKIPVTIHRGTFDTAFGKIKAKTEAFKLTKKFANKLSSLLGDEFSIVNEEAVKIEDNYKKELHINPKFLALGLRGLICQEAGMIKFVVPYAIT
;
A
#
# COMPACT_ATOMS: atom_id res chain seq x y z
N MET A 1 -25.43 -13.99 -51.31
CA MET A 1 -26.87 -14.25 -51.07
C MET A 1 -27.43 -13.34 -49.97
N SER A 2 -26.85 -13.29 -48.77
CA SER A 2 -27.35 -12.40 -47.67
C SER A 2 -27.40 -10.92 -48.04
N ALA A 3 -26.34 -10.35 -48.63
CA ALA A 3 -26.30 -8.93 -49.03
C ALA A 3 -27.41 -8.56 -50.04
N GLN A 4 -27.67 -9.44 -51.02
CA GLN A 4 -28.73 -9.25 -52.03
C GLN A 4 -30.13 -9.24 -51.40
N LEU A 5 -30.36 -10.03 -50.35
CA LEU A 5 -31.63 -10.04 -49.63
C LEU A 5 -31.85 -8.76 -48.82
N ILE A 6 -30.79 -8.21 -48.23
CA ILE A 6 -30.87 -6.91 -47.55
C ILE A 6 -31.15 -5.80 -48.57
N GLN A 7 -30.47 -5.78 -49.72
CA GLN A 7 -30.73 -4.82 -50.81
C GLN A 7 -32.20 -4.89 -51.30
N ALA A 8 -32.72 -6.10 -51.46
CA ALA A 8 -34.12 -6.35 -51.83
C ALA A 8 -35.14 -5.84 -50.78
N LEU A 9 -34.75 -5.85 -49.50
CA LEU A 9 -35.61 -5.41 -48.41
C LEU A 9 -35.69 -3.88 -48.28
N ILE A 10 -34.61 -3.15 -48.54
CA ILE A 10 -34.53 -1.68 -48.41
C ILE A 10 -35.69 -0.92 -49.08
N PRO A 11 -36.11 -1.22 -50.34
CA PRO A 11 -37.24 -0.52 -50.95
C PRO A 11 -38.60 -0.87 -50.33
N LEU A 12 -38.68 -1.94 -49.54
CA LEU A 12 -39.91 -2.42 -48.89
C LEU A 12 -40.09 -1.87 -47.46
N LEU A 13 -39.09 -1.16 -46.92
CA LEU A 13 -39.15 -0.59 -45.57
C LEU A 13 -40.23 0.51 -45.46
N PRO A 14 -40.83 0.71 -44.27
CA PRO A 14 -41.71 1.84 -44.00
C PRO A 14 -41.02 3.18 -44.28
N ARG A 15 -41.78 4.27 -44.44
CA ARG A 15 -41.21 5.62 -44.55
C ARG A 15 -41.80 6.56 -43.51
N PHE A 16 -40.97 7.51 -43.12
CA PHE A 16 -41.27 8.65 -42.28
C PHE A 16 -40.85 9.89 -43.07
N ALA A 17 -41.68 10.93 -43.09
CA ALA A 17 -41.39 12.18 -43.78
C ALA A 17 -40.41 13.02 -42.96
N GLU A 18 -39.51 13.74 -43.64
CA GLU A 18 -38.55 14.64 -43.00
C GLU A 18 -39.26 15.81 -42.30
N GLU A 19 -40.32 16.31 -42.93
CA GLU A 19 -41.15 17.39 -42.44
C GLU A 19 -42.58 16.86 -42.16
N GLU A 20 -43.33 17.59 -41.34
CA GLU A 20 -44.77 17.38 -41.07
C GLU A 20 -45.16 16.05 -40.39
N GLY A 21 -44.22 15.11 -40.24
CA GLY A 21 -44.38 13.91 -39.41
C GLY A 21 -45.24 12.81 -40.02
N ASP A 22 -45.52 12.86 -41.32
CA ASP A 22 -46.23 11.80 -42.03
C ASP A 22 -45.44 10.49 -42.04
N PHE A 23 -46.12 9.35 -41.93
CA PHE A 23 -45.47 8.04 -42.00
C PHE A 23 -46.44 6.94 -42.45
N TYR A 24 -45.90 5.79 -42.82
CA TYR A 24 -46.68 4.57 -42.98
C TYR A 24 -45.97 3.36 -42.36
N SER A 25 -46.74 2.37 -41.92
CA SER A 25 -46.25 1.09 -41.43
C SER A 25 -46.32 0.00 -42.52
N VAL A 26 -45.53 -1.06 -42.35
CA VAL A 26 -45.56 -2.23 -43.25
C VAL A 26 -45.70 -3.50 -42.41
N SER A 27 -46.61 -4.39 -42.79
CA SER A 27 -46.79 -5.67 -42.09
C SER A 27 -45.58 -6.59 -42.28
N ARG A 28 -45.17 -7.28 -41.21
CA ARG A 28 -44.12 -8.31 -41.25
C ARG A 28 -44.47 -9.41 -42.27
N GLU A 29 -45.73 -9.80 -42.35
CA GLU A 29 -46.18 -10.84 -43.29
C GLU A 29 -46.05 -10.37 -44.75
N ASP A 30 -46.36 -9.11 -45.02
CA ASP A 30 -46.19 -8.52 -46.35
C ASP A 30 -44.73 -8.46 -46.76
N LEU A 31 -43.82 -8.09 -45.84
CA LEU A 31 -42.38 -8.12 -46.09
C LEU A 31 -41.90 -9.53 -46.46
N ILE A 32 -42.33 -10.55 -45.69
CA ILE A 32 -41.98 -11.96 -45.95
C ILE A 32 -42.50 -12.41 -47.31
N ASN A 33 -43.77 -12.15 -47.61
CA ASN A 33 -44.41 -12.58 -48.84
C ASN A 33 -43.78 -11.89 -50.06
N ARG A 34 -43.53 -10.58 -49.99
CA ARG A 34 -42.89 -9.83 -51.08
C ARG A 34 -41.46 -10.30 -51.30
N LEU A 35 -40.67 -10.47 -50.24
CA LEU A 35 -39.29 -10.93 -50.36
C LEU A 35 -39.23 -12.36 -50.95
N SER A 36 -40.12 -13.25 -50.53
CA SER A 36 -40.20 -14.63 -51.05
C SER A 36 -40.65 -14.67 -52.51
N GLN A 37 -41.71 -13.94 -52.88
CA GLN A 37 -42.29 -13.98 -54.23
C GLN A 37 -41.46 -13.21 -55.25
N GLN A 38 -40.96 -12.01 -54.92
CA GLN A 38 -40.22 -11.16 -55.87
C GLN A 38 -38.82 -11.71 -56.17
N HIS A 39 -38.21 -12.43 -55.21
CA HIS A 39 -36.85 -12.95 -55.35
C HIS A 39 -36.77 -14.48 -55.43
N GLN A 40 -37.92 -15.16 -55.53
CA GLN A 40 -38.02 -16.62 -55.67
C GLN A 40 -37.24 -17.40 -54.60
N ILE A 41 -37.22 -16.88 -53.38
CA ILE A 41 -36.56 -17.53 -52.24
C ILE A 41 -37.57 -18.31 -51.40
N GLU A 42 -37.07 -19.36 -50.75
CA GLU A 42 -37.86 -20.15 -49.82
C GLU A 42 -38.39 -19.26 -48.67
N LYS A 43 -39.68 -19.43 -48.34
CA LYS A 43 -40.34 -18.65 -47.29
C LYS A 43 -39.59 -18.68 -45.95
N ALA A 44 -38.97 -19.81 -45.60
CA ALA A 44 -38.15 -19.94 -44.40
C ALA A 44 -36.94 -19.00 -44.37
N ILE A 45 -36.27 -18.80 -45.51
CA ILE A 45 -35.14 -17.87 -45.66
C ILE A 45 -35.62 -16.42 -45.50
N ALA A 46 -36.77 -16.09 -46.10
CA ALA A 46 -37.39 -14.77 -45.97
C ALA A 46 -37.74 -14.47 -44.51
N VAL A 47 -38.39 -15.41 -43.81
CA VAL A 47 -38.73 -15.31 -42.38
C VAL A 47 -37.49 -15.04 -41.54
N ASN A 48 -36.42 -15.84 -41.72
CA ASN A 48 -35.19 -15.67 -40.96
C ASN A 48 -34.48 -14.33 -41.24
N THR A 49 -34.51 -13.87 -42.49
CA THR A 49 -33.91 -12.58 -42.89
C THR A 49 -34.68 -11.42 -42.27
N ILE A 50 -36.01 -11.43 -42.35
CA ILE A 50 -36.87 -10.42 -41.73
C ILE A 50 -36.68 -10.41 -40.21
N ALA A 51 -36.65 -11.57 -39.56
CA ALA A 51 -36.42 -11.64 -38.11
C ALA A 51 -35.04 -11.09 -37.70
N LEU A 52 -33.99 -11.39 -38.46
CA LEU A 52 -32.64 -10.85 -38.19
C LEU A 52 -32.60 -9.33 -38.33
N VAL A 53 -33.18 -8.80 -39.41
CA VAL A 53 -33.22 -7.35 -39.66
C VAL A 53 -34.09 -6.65 -38.62
N GLU A 54 -35.23 -7.23 -38.26
CA GLU A 54 -36.08 -6.70 -37.19
C GLU A 54 -35.31 -6.58 -35.87
N ASN A 55 -34.62 -7.65 -35.45
CA ASN A 55 -33.84 -7.65 -34.22
C ASN A 55 -32.74 -6.58 -34.25
N LEU A 56 -32.08 -6.38 -35.40
CA LEU A 56 -31.10 -5.32 -35.57
C LEU A 56 -31.74 -3.93 -35.42
N LEU A 57 -32.86 -3.67 -36.10
CA LEU A 57 -33.55 -2.38 -36.06
C LEU A 57 -34.16 -2.10 -34.67
N ASP A 58 -34.69 -3.11 -34.00
CA ASP A 58 -35.19 -3.00 -32.63
C ASP A 58 -34.06 -2.72 -31.63
N THR A 59 -32.90 -3.38 -31.79
CA THR A 59 -31.69 -3.10 -30.98
C THR A 59 -31.18 -1.67 -31.14
N LEU A 60 -31.34 -1.09 -32.34
CA LEU A 60 -31.02 0.32 -32.62
C LEU A 60 -32.11 1.30 -32.13
N ALA A 61 -33.22 0.78 -31.58
CA ALA A 61 -34.38 1.55 -31.14
C ALA A 61 -34.99 2.45 -32.24
N VAL A 62 -34.93 2.00 -33.50
CA VAL A 62 -35.45 2.79 -34.64
C VAL A 62 -36.90 2.44 -34.99
N LEU A 63 -37.42 1.30 -34.52
CA LEU A 63 -38.80 0.87 -34.72
C LEU A 63 -39.72 1.28 -33.56
N ASN A 64 -40.96 1.62 -33.88
CA ASN A 64 -41.98 1.95 -32.91
C ASN A 64 -42.51 0.67 -32.24
N SER A 65 -42.29 0.54 -30.93
CA SER A 65 -42.63 -0.65 -30.15
C SER A 65 -44.12 -1.00 -30.19
N ALA A 66 -45.02 -0.02 -30.25
CA ALA A 66 -46.47 -0.26 -30.29
C ALA A 66 -46.93 -0.85 -31.64
N TYR A 67 -46.27 -0.49 -32.73
CA TYR A 67 -46.51 -1.09 -34.05
C TYR A 67 -45.84 -2.46 -34.16
N LEU A 68 -44.62 -2.60 -33.63
CA LEU A 68 -43.88 -3.86 -33.63
C LEU A 68 -44.64 -4.97 -32.91
N GLN A 69 -45.29 -4.65 -31.77
CA GLN A 69 -46.16 -5.58 -31.04
C GLN A 69 -47.37 -6.07 -31.85
N LYS A 70 -47.82 -5.31 -32.85
CA LYS A 70 -48.90 -5.68 -33.77
C LYS A 70 -48.41 -6.43 -35.01
N GLY A 71 -47.11 -6.70 -35.10
CA GLY A 71 -46.50 -7.33 -36.27
C GLY A 71 -46.25 -6.35 -37.43
N GLU A 72 -46.16 -5.05 -37.16
CA GLU A 72 -45.90 -4.02 -38.17
C GLU A 72 -44.57 -3.29 -37.91
N TRP A 73 -43.84 -2.99 -38.98
CA TRP A 73 -42.66 -2.14 -38.94
C TRP A 73 -43.07 -0.70 -39.19
N CYS A 74 -42.74 0.19 -38.26
CA CYS A 74 -42.91 1.63 -38.38
C CYS A 74 -41.68 2.29 -37.76
N PHE A 75 -41.05 3.24 -38.45
CA PHE A 75 -39.98 4.03 -37.85
C PHE A 75 -40.53 4.99 -36.80
N VAL A 76 -39.75 5.29 -35.75
CA VAL A 76 -40.15 6.26 -34.71
C VAL A 76 -40.01 7.73 -35.16
N SER A 77 -39.16 7.97 -36.17
CA SER A 77 -38.88 9.30 -36.71
C SER A 77 -38.09 9.22 -38.02
N PHE A 78 -37.94 10.35 -38.73
CA PHE A 78 -37.07 10.42 -39.90
C PHE A 78 -35.58 10.15 -39.59
N PRO A 79 -34.97 10.69 -38.51
CA PRO A 79 -33.61 10.28 -38.11
C PRO A 79 -33.46 8.78 -37.86
N ALA A 80 -34.48 8.13 -37.28
CA ALA A 80 -34.48 6.68 -37.07
C ALA A 80 -34.46 5.92 -38.41
N GLN A 81 -35.22 6.39 -39.41
CA GLN A 81 -35.16 5.89 -40.77
C GLN A 81 -33.76 6.08 -41.39
N LEU A 82 -33.13 7.24 -41.21
CA LEU A 82 -31.78 7.49 -41.73
C LEU A 82 -30.75 6.53 -41.13
N MET A 83 -30.81 6.29 -39.82
CA MET A 83 -29.94 5.32 -39.14
C MET A 83 -30.18 3.89 -39.66
N ALA A 84 -31.44 3.47 -39.72
CA ALA A 84 -31.83 2.15 -40.25
C ALA A 84 -31.30 1.93 -41.67
N THR A 85 -31.54 2.91 -42.55
CA THR A 85 -31.14 2.84 -43.95
C THR A 85 -29.63 2.84 -44.10
N SER A 86 -28.91 3.64 -43.30
CA SER A 86 -27.44 3.69 -43.33
C SER A 86 -26.81 2.35 -42.96
N VAL A 87 -27.28 1.72 -41.86
CA VAL A 87 -26.79 0.41 -41.42
C VAL A 87 -27.14 -0.68 -42.43
N LEU A 88 -28.38 -0.72 -42.91
CA LEU A 88 -28.81 -1.76 -43.86
C LEU A 88 -28.16 -1.61 -45.22
N THR A 89 -27.95 -0.38 -45.70
CA THR A 89 -27.21 -0.14 -46.96
C THR A 89 -25.77 -0.63 -46.81
N ALA A 90 -25.11 -0.32 -45.69
CA ALA A 90 -23.76 -0.82 -45.43
C ALA A 90 -23.69 -2.36 -45.32
N LEU A 91 -24.71 -3.02 -44.76
CA LEU A 91 -24.80 -4.49 -44.70
C LEU A 91 -25.13 -5.12 -46.06
N GLY A 92 -25.86 -4.40 -46.91
CA GLY A 92 -26.27 -4.83 -48.24
C GLY A 92 -25.21 -4.64 -49.31
N ASP A 93 -24.14 -3.89 -49.04
CA ASP A 93 -23.09 -3.54 -50.02
C ASP A 93 -21.73 -4.10 -49.58
N SER A 94 -21.11 -4.96 -50.40
CA SER A 94 -19.81 -5.56 -50.10
C SER A 94 -18.65 -4.57 -50.11
N GLU A 95 -18.83 -3.41 -50.75
CA GLU A 95 -17.81 -2.35 -50.81
C GLU A 95 -17.96 -1.32 -49.67
N SER A 96 -19.04 -1.41 -48.89
CA SER A 96 -19.31 -0.50 -47.78
C SER A 96 -18.76 -1.04 -46.45
N GLN A 97 -18.11 -0.16 -45.67
CA GLN A 97 -17.67 -0.44 -44.30
C GLN A 97 -18.02 0.74 -43.40
N LEU A 98 -18.48 0.47 -42.17
CA LEU A 98 -18.76 1.52 -41.18
C LEU A 98 -17.49 2.17 -40.61
N PHE A 99 -16.36 1.46 -40.69
CA PHE A 99 -15.06 1.92 -40.22
C PHE A 99 -14.01 1.62 -41.28
N ALA A 100 -12.92 2.40 -41.31
CA ALA A 100 -11.82 2.16 -42.22
C ALA A 100 -11.21 0.74 -42.03
N PRO A 101 -10.65 0.12 -43.09
CA PRO A 101 -9.94 -1.14 -42.97
C PRO A 101 -8.88 -1.10 -41.86
N SER A 102 -8.82 -2.16 -41.05
CA SER A 102 -7.93 -2.27 -39.87
C SER A 102 -8.16 -1.23 -38.77
N PHE A 103 -9.31 -0.55 -38.74
CA PHE A 103 -9.64 0.41 -37.68
C PHE A 103 -9.47 -0.18 -36.29
N TRP A 104 -9.78 -1.47 -36.06
CA TRP A 104 -9.68 -2.13 -34.76
C TRP A 104 -8.31 -2.74 -34.42
N ASN A 105 -7.30 -2.58 -35.30
CA ASN A 105 -5.95 -3.05 -34.99
C ASN A 105 -5.31 -2.18 -33.90
N THR A 106 -4.65 -2.81 -32.93
CA THR A 106 -4.00 -2.13 -31.79
C THR A 106 -2.47 -2.14 -31.88
N GLN A 107 -1.90 -2.89 -32.81
CA GLN A 107 -0.46 -3.01 -33.02
C GLN A 107 0.07 -1.85 -33.86
N GLY A 108 1.09 -1.15 -33.35
CA GLY A 108 1.79 -0.10 -34.09
C GLY A 108 0.99 1.18 -34.37
N ILE A 109 -0.17 1.37 -33.70
CA ILE A 109 -1.01 2.57 -33.90
C ILE A 109 -0.78 3.64 -32.82
N SER A 110 -1.06 4.90 -33.17
CA SER A 110 -0.97 6.06 -32.27
C SER A 110 -2.00 6.00 -31.13
N ASN A 111 -1.76 6.76 -30.05
CA ASN A 111 -2.71 6.87 -28.94
C ASN A 111 -4.05 7.48 -29.40
N ASP A 112 -4.02 8.50 -30.27
CA ASP A 112 -5.24 9.13 -30.80
C ASP A 112 -6.16 8.12 -31.49
N LYS A 113 -5.61 7.15 -32.23
CA LYS A 113 -6.39 6.07 -32.85
C LYS A 113 -6.98 5.11 -31.81
N LYS A 114 -6.22 4.79 -30.75
CA LYS A 114 -6.71 3.99 -29.63
C LYS A 114 -7.83 4.69 -28.88
N ASP A 115 -7.77 6.02 -28.76
CA ASP A 115 -8.82 6.82 -28.13
C ASP A 115 -10.07 6.88 -29.02
N GLN A 116 -9.94 7.01 -30.34
CA GLN A 116 -11.08 6.88 -31.26
C GLN A 116 -11.78 5.51 -31.14
N GLN A 117 -11.01 4.42 -31.11
CA GLN A 117 -11.55 3.07 -30.87
C GLN A 117 -12.27 3.00 -29.51
N ARG A 118 -11.68 3.60 -28.47
CA ARG A 118 -12.29 3.68 -27.13
C ARG A 118 -13.62 4.41 -27.15
N GLU A 119 -13.71 5.57 -27.82
CA GLU A 119 -14.95 6.36 -27.84
C GLU A 119 -16.10 5.61 -28.51
N VAL A 120 -15.83 4.87 -29.59
CA VAL A 120 -16.85 4.02 -30.23
C VAL A 120 -17.34 2.95 -29.26
N LEU A 121 -16.42 2.21 -28.63
CA LEU A 121 -16.78 1.18 -27.66
C LEU A 121 -17.46 1.75 -26.42
N HIS A 122 -17.04 2.94 -25.97
CA HIS A 122 -17.66 3.67 -24.87
C HIS A 122 -19.14 3.94 -25.15
N VAL A 123 -19.48 4.47 -26.33
CA VAL A 123 -20.88 4.70 -26.70
C VAL A 123 -21.67 3.40 -26.76
N ILE A 124 -21.13 2.37 -27.44
CA ILE A 124 -21.83 1.11 -27.66
C ILE A 124 -22.07 0.37 -26.33
N GLU A 125 -21.04 0.18 -25.52
CA GLU A 125 -21.12 -0.65 -24.32
C GLU A 125 -21.86 0.03 -23.17
N ASN A 126 -21.72 1.36 -23.02
CA ASN A 126 -22.58 2.07 -22.08
C ASN A 126 -24.04 2.02 -22.51
N SER A 127 -24.34 2.14 -23.81
CA SER A 127 -25.72 2.03 -24.31
C SER A 127 -26.29 0.64 -24.07
N ARG A 128 -25.52 -0.42 -24.39
CA ARG A 128 -25.91 -1.82 -24.14
C ARG A 128 -26.18 -2.08 -22.66
N ASN A 129 -25.35 -1.55 -21.78
CA ASN A 129 -25.50 -1.74 -20.33
C ASN A 129 -26.68 -0.93 -19.76
N ASN A 130 -26.78 0.35 -20.11
CA ASN A 130 -27.76 1.27 -19.51
C ASN A 130 -29.19 1.04 -20.02
N HIS A 131 -29.35 0.64 -21.28
CA HIS A 131 -30.65 0.42 -21.91
C HIS A 131 -31.08 -1.05 -21.91
N HIS A 132 -30.35 -1.94 -21.23
CA HIS A 132 -30.80 -3.32 -21.06
C HIS A 132 -32.11 -3.34 -20.26
N ALA A 133 -33.17 -3.92 -20.82
CA ALA A 133 -34.53 -3.86 -20.25
C ALA A 133 -34.60 -4.30 -18.77
N SER A 134 -33.88 -5.37 -18.41
CA SER A 134 -33.81 -5.88 -17.03
C SER A 134 -32.67 -5.29 -16.18
N ARG A 135 -31.94 -4.28 -16.69
CA ARG A 135 -30.71 -3.73 -16.08
C ARG A 135 -29.67 -4.78 -15.67
N ASN A 136 -29.56 -5.84 -16.47
CA ASN A 136 -28.69 -6.99 -16.19
C ASN A 136 -27.96 -7.45 -17.47
N ALA A 137 -27.35 -6.51 -18.18
CA ALA A 137 -26.50 -6.84 -19.31
C ALA A 137 -25.38 -7.78 -18.85
N GLN A 138 -25.13 -8.85 -19.61
CA GLN A 138 -24.04 -9.77 -19.28
C GLN A 138 -22.68 -9.18 -19.70
N PRO A 139 -21.62 -9.38 -18.90
CA PRO A 139 -20.27 -8.99 -19.29
C PRO A 139 -19.82 -9.80 -20.51
N ILE A 140 -19.02 -9.15 -21.36
CA ILE A 140 -18.42 -9.79 -22.54
C ILE A 140 -16.90 -9.84 -22.45
N ARG A 141 -16.36 -9.37 -21.33
CA ARG A 141 -14.93 -9.31 -21.05
C ARG A 141 -14.69 -9.74 -19.61
N PHE A 142 -13.67 -10.57 -19.41
CA PHE A 142 -13.32 -11.14 -18.11
C PHE A 142 -11.86 -10.87 -17.81
N ILE A 143 -11.57 -10.52 -16.55
CA ILE A 143 -10.21 -10.23 -16.09
C ILE A 143 -9.98 -10.90 -14.75
N TYR A 144 -8.79 -11.46 -14.59
CA TYR A 144 -8.29 -12.02 -13.34
C TYR A 144 -7.17 -11.11 -12.82
N VAL A 145 -7.23 -10.71 -11.57
CA VAL A 145 -6.31 -9.74 -10.96
C VAL A 145 -5.73 -10.32 -9.68
N ALA A 146 -4.42 -10.19 -9.51
CA ALA A 146 -3.72 -10.45 -8.27
C ALA A 146 -3.24 -9.12 -7.66
N TRP A 147 -3.59 -8.86 -6.41
CA TRP A 147 -3.09 -7.70 -5.65
C TRP A 147 -2.33 -8.15 -4.40
N GLY A 148 -1.23 -7.48 -4.11
CA GLY A 148 -0.45 -7.65 -2.89
C GLY A 148 -0.67 -6.51 -1.91
N ILE A 149 -0.89 -6.85 -0.64
CA ILE A 149 -0.86 -5.89 0.47
C ILE A 149 0.51 -5.97 1.13
N ILE A 150 1.25 -4.86 1.07
CA ILE A 150 2.44 -4.61 1.88
C ILE A 150 2.06 -3.56 2.92
N LYS A 151 1.91 -4.00 4.18
CA LYS A 151 1.54 -3.14 5.32
C LYS A 151 2.74 -2.90 6.23
N LEU A 152 3.05 -1.66 6.56
CA LEU A 152 4.10 -1.30 7.52
C LEU A 152 3.63 -0.12 8.37
N GLU A 153 3.73 -0.22 9.69
CA GLU A 153 3.46 0.88 10.63
C GLU A 153 2.10 1.57 10.41
N GLY A 154 1.06 0.77 10.13
CA GLY A 154 -0.30 1.27 9.87
C GLY A 154 -0.48 1.96 8.51
N LYS A 155 0.47 1.78 7.58
CA LYS A 155 0.39 2.25 6.19
C LYS A 155 0.45 1.08 5.23
N ILE A 156 -0.15 1.23 4.05
CA ILE A 156 -0.16 0.25 2.98
C ILE A 156 0.49 0.87 1.74
N LEU A 157 1.30 0.07 1.04
CA LEU A 157 2.03 0.50 -0.14
C LEU A 157 1.16 0.42 -1.39
N PHE A 158 1.18 1.49 -2.16
CA PHE A 158 0.49 1.62 -3.44
C PHE A 158 1.51 1.90 -4.55
N PHE A 159 1.12 1.60 -5.78
CA PHE A 159 1.86 1.93 -6.98
C PHE A 159 1.01 2.78 -7.94
N GLN A 160 1.64 3.78 -8.55
CA GLN A 160 1.00 4.65 -9.51
C GLN A 160 0.71 3.89 -10.81
N ARG A 161 -0.54 3.92 -11.24
CA ARG A 161 -0.97 3.28 -12.48
C ARG A 161 -0.40 3.98 -13.70
N GLU A 162 -0.19 3.26 -14.79
CA GLU A 162 0.40 3.81 -16.03
C GLU A 162 -0.47 4.87 -16.75
N ASP A 163 -1.77 4.93 -16.45
CA ASP A 163 -2.77 5.66 -17.25
C ASP A 163 -3.28 6.97 -16.60
N THR A 164 -2.61 7.42 -15.54
CA THR A 164 -3.09 8.46 -14.60
C THR A 164 -3.21 9.86 -15.19
N LYS A 165 -2.39 10.20 -16.19
CA LYS A 165 -2.39 11.53 -16.81
C LYS A 165 -3.11 11.61 -18.15
N LYS A 166 -3.59 10.48 -18.69
CA LYS A 166 -4.11 10.40 -20.07
C LYS A 166 -5.63 10.48 -20.17
N ARG A 167 -6.37 10.39 -19.06
CA ARG A 167 -7.82 10.20 -19.09
C ARG A 167 -8.53 11.28 -18.31
N HIS A 168 -9.52 11.89 -18.96
CA HIS A 168 -10.37 12.94 -18.41
C HIS A 168 -11.26 12.51 -17.23
N GLU A 169 -11.15 11.26 -16.75
CA GLU A 169 -11.87 10.71 -15.60
C GLU A 169 -11.08 10.89 -14.30
N LYS A 170 -11.16 12.10 -13.72
CA LYS A 170 -10.54 12.43 -12.41
C LYS A 170 -11.00 11.55 -11.24
N SER A 171 -12.07 10.79 -11.40
CA SER A 171 -12.67 9.92 -10.37
C SER A 171 -12.10 8.50 -10.33
N ALA A 172 -11.24 8.12 -11.29
CA ALA A 172 -10.79 6.74 -11.44
C ALA A 172 -9.63 6.34 -10.51
N GLY A 173 -9.02 7.27 -9.76
CA GLY A 173 -7.92 6.97 -8.85
C GLY A 173 -6.60 6.61 -9.56
N ASP A 174 -5.51 7.17 -9.07
CA ASP A 174 -4.22 7.10 -9.73
C ASP A 174 -3.27 6.04 -9.18
N TYR A 175 -3.60 5.52 -7.99
CA TYR A 175 -2.79 4.58 -7.25
C TYR A 175 -3.58 3.31 -6.96
N GLY A 176 -3.01 2.15 -7.29
CA GLY A 176 -3.58 0.84 -6.96
C GLY A 176 -2.71 0.10 -5.93
N LEU A 177 -3.27 -0.96 -5.34
CA LEU A 177 -2.42 -1.96 -4.67
C LEU A 177 -1.43 -2.52 -5.69
N ILE A 178 -0.22 -2.86 -5.22
CA ILE A 178 0.80 -3.45 -6.08
C ILE A 178 0.27 -4.76 -6.63
N GLY A 179 0.30 -4.94 -7.95
CA GLY A 179 -0.32 -6.07 -8.61
C GLY A 179 -1.04 -5.71 -9.90
N GLY A 180 -1.49 -6.74 -10.60
CA GLY A 180 -2.03 -6.55 -11.94
C GLY A 180 -2.75 -7.76 -12.49
N ARG A 181 -2.93 -7.74 -13.81
CA ARG A 181 -3.82 -8.66 -14.52
C ARG A 181 -3.05 -9.91 -14.92
N ALA A 182 -3.67 -11.07 -14.76
CA ALA A 182 -3.15 -12.31 -15.32
C ALA A 182 -3.05 -12.19 -16.86
N ASN A 183 -1.93 -12.65 -17.41
CA ASN A 183 -1.68 -12.70 -18.84
C ASN A 183 -1.18 -14.09 -19.27
N GLN A 184 -0.86 -14.25 -20.55
CA GLN A 184 -0.47 -15.54 -21.12
C GLN A 184 0.84 -16.10 -20.53
N CYS A 185 1.72 -15.26 -20.00
CA CYS A 185 2.99 -15.67 -19.42
C CYS A 185 2.85 -16.22 -18.00
N ASP A 186 1.73 -15.94 -17.31
CA ASP A 186 1.49 -16.36 -15.93
C ASP A 186 0.99 -17.82 -15.85
N VAL A 187 0.58 -18.39 -16.99
CA VAL A 187 0.00 -19.75 -17.08
C VAL A 187 0.92 -20.64 -17.89
N SER A 188 1.40 -21.73 -17.29
CA SER A 188 2.29 -22.69 -17.95
C SER A 188 1.56 -23.96 -18.40
N GLY A 189 2.12 -24.65 -19.40
CA GLY A 189 1.69 -26.01 -19.79
C GLY A 189 0.45 -26.12 -20.68
N LEU A 190 -0.09 -25.00 -21.17
CA LEU A 190 -1.23 -24.99 -22.10
C LEU A 190 -0.82 -24.58 -23.53
N ASP A 191 -1.55 -25.10 -24.51
CA ASP A 191 -1.50 -24.55 -25.87
C ASP A 191 -2.18 -23.17 -25.92
N LYS A 192 -1.79 -22.36 -26.91
CA LYS A 192 -2.24 -20.96 -27.04
C LYS A 192 -3.76 -20.82 -27.18
N ASN A 193 -4.43 -21.74 -27.88
CA ASN A 193 -5.87 -21.60 -28.14
C ASN A 193 -6.67 -21.88 -26.87
N THR A 194 -6.31 -22.94 -26.13
CA THR A 194 -6.95 -23.25 -24.84
C THR A 194 -6.70 -22.13 -23.83
N LEU A 195 -5.46 -21.63 -23.74
CA LEU A 195 -5.11 -20.53 -22.85
C LEU A 195 -5.93 -19.26 -23.12
N LEU A 196 -6.07 -18.85 -24.38
CA LEU A 196 -6.86 -17.67 -24.72
C LEU A 196 -8.34 -17.85 -24.40
N LYS A 197 -8.90 -19.04 -24.63
CA LYS A 197 -10.29 -19.35 -24.24
C LYS A 197 -10.49 -19.24 -22.74
N GLU A 198 -9.58 -19.82 -21.94
CA GLU A 198 -9.66 -19.77 -20.47
C GLU A 198 -9.51 -18.34 -19.94
N LEU A 199 -8.53 -17.57 -20.44
CA LEU A 199 -8.34 -16.16 -20.08
C LEU A 199 -9.55 -15.28 -20.39
N GLN A 200 -10.32 -15.62 -21.44
CA GLN A 200 -11.49 -14.89 -21.90
C GLN A 200 -12.81 -15.51 -21.44
N SER A 201 -12.78 -16.51 -20.55
CA SER A 201 -13.98 -17.14 -20.00
C SER A 201 -14.32 -16.58 -18.62
N PRO A 202 -15.60 -16.58 -18.22
CA PRO A 202 -15.99 -16.28 -16.85
C PRO A 202 -15.48 -17.38 -15.91
N ASN A 203 -15.03 -16.98 -14.72
CA ASN A 203 -14.83 -17.85 -13.57
C ASN A 203 -13.93 -19.09 -13.81
N SER A 204 -12.90 -19.00 -14.65
CA SER A 204 -11.94 -20.06 -14.92
C SER A 204 -11.10 -20.36 -13.67
N ASP A 205 -11.27 -21.55 -13.12
CA ASP A 205 -10.45 -22.04 -12.00
C ASP A 205 -8.98 -22.21 -12.39
N LEU A 206 -8.72 -22.47 -13.67
CA LEU A 206 -7.36 -22.60 -14.18
C LEU A 206 -6.61 -21.27 -14.06
N ILE A 207 -7.23 -20.17 -14.51
CA ILE A 207 -6.61 -18.84 -14.43
C ILE A 207 -6.50 -18.36 -12.98
N LYS A 208 -7.51 -18.65 -12.14
CA LYS A 208 -7.42 -18.34 -10.70
C LYS A 208 -6.22 -19.01 -10.03
N LYS A 209 -5.95 -20.29 -10.33
CA LYS A 209 -4.78 -21.00 -9.80
C LYS A 209 -3.44 -20.42 -10.25
N ALA A 210 -3.41 -19.61 -11.31
CA ALA A 210 -2.22 -18.92 -11.79
C ALA A 210 -2.02 -17.52 -11.17
N LEU A 211 -2.99 -17.00 -10.41
CA LEU A 211 -2.87 -15.69 -9.75
C LEU A 211 -1.65 -15.53 -8.82
N PRO A 212 -1.16 -16.58 -8.13
CA PRO A 212 0.12 -16.52 -7.43
C PRO A 212 1.31 -16.18 -8.33
N GLU A 213 1.37 -16.69 -9.57
CA GLU A 213 2.43 -16.36 -10.53
C GLU A 213 2.26 -14.94 -11.07
N THR A 214 1.01 -14.51 -11.32
CA THR A 214 0.69 -13.11 -11.64
C THR A 214 1.22 -12.19 -10.55
N LEU A 215 0.95 -12.47 -9.27
CA LEU A 215 1.45 -11.66 -8.15
C LEU A 215 2.98 -11.57 -8.16
N LYS A 216 3.67 -12.70 -8.38
CA LYS A 216 5.14 -12.74 -8.41
C LYS A 216 5.71 -11.85 -9.50
N ARG A 217 5.14 -11.90 -10.70
CA ARG A 217 5.54 -11.04 -11.82
C ARG A 217 5.32 -9.57 -11.50
N GLU A 218 4.13 -9.21 -11.02
CA GLU A 218 3.77 -7.81 -10.77
C GLU A 218 4.60 -7.20 -9.61
N LEU A 219 4.82 -7.93 -8.51
CA LEU A 219 5.71 -7.48 -7.42
C LEU A 219 7.15 -7.25 -7.90
N ARG A 220 7.62 -8.04 -8.87
CA ARG A 220 8.93 -7.85 -9.49
C ARG A 220 8.94 -6.62 -10.41
N GLU A 221 7.91 -6.44 -11.22
CA GLU A 221 7.82 -5.34 -12.20
C GLU A 221 7.60 -3.97 -11.53
N GLU A 222 6.70 -3.89 -10.56
CA GLU A 222 6.30 -2.63 -9.92
C GLU A 222 7.18 -2.26 -8.72
N ALA A 223 7.58 -3.24 -7.90
CA ALA A 223 8.34 -3.02 -6.67
C ALA A 223 9.77 -3.57 -6.69
N GLY A 224 10.18 -4.31 -7.73
CA GLY A 224 11.52 -4.92 -7.82
C GLY A 224 11.74 -6.11 -6.88
N LEU A 225 10.69 -6.60 -6.22
CA LEU A 225 10.80 -7.64 -5.20
C LEU A 225 10.95 -9.03 -5.84
N LEU A 226 11.87 -9.84 -5.32
CA LEU A 226 12.13 -11.20 -5.76
C LEU A 226 11.51 -12.20 -4.79
N HIS A 227 10.68 -13.11 -5.30
CA HIS A 227 10.06 -14.17 -4.51
C HIS A 227 11.13 -15.04 -3.83
N GLU A 228 10.84 -15.56 -2.63
CA GLU A 228 11.73 -16.34 -1.74
C GLU A 228 12.93 -15.57 -1.16
N SER A 229 13.54 -14.68 -1.93
CA SER A 229 14.65 -13.84 -1.45
C SER A 229 14.16 -12.65 -0.63
N HIS A 230 13.17 -11.92 -1.15
CA HIS A 230 12.65 -10.69 -0.56
C HIS A 230 11.33 -10.89 0.16
N TYR A 231 10.53 -11.90 -0.22
CA TYR A 231 9.22 -12.10 0.39
C TYR A 231 8.67 -13.51 0.20
N ALA A 232 7.73 -13.84 1.09
CA ALA A 232 6.71 -14.85 0.93
C ALA A 232 5.33 -14.18 0.89
N PHE A 233 4.28 -14.93 0.58
CA PHE A 233 2.91 -14.41 0.63
C PHE A 233 1.89 -15.50 0.92
N LYS A 234 0.72 -15.09 1.36
CA LYS A 234 -0.44 -15.97 1.55
C LYS A 234 -1.72 -15.29 1.10
N SER A 235 -2.71 -16.08 0.69
CA SER A 235 -4.02 -15.54 0.33
C SER A 235 -4.64 -14.85 1.54
N TRP A 236 -5.16 -13.64 1.34
CA TRP A 236 -5.89 -12.90 2.37
C TRP A 236 -7.38 -12.92 2.07
N ARG A 237 -7.76 -12.55 0.84
CA ARG A 237 -9.17 -12.39 0.47
C ARG A 237 -9.38 -12.59 -1.02
N THR A 238 -10.37 -13.40 -1.37
CA THR A 238 -10.95 -13.45 -2.72
C THR A 238 -12.20 -12.56 -2.74
N LEU A 239 -12.20 -11.54 -3.60
CA LEU A 239 -13.35 -10.62 -3.69
C LEU A 239 -14.50 -11.27 -4.46
N LYS A 240 -15.71 -10.82 -4.20
CA LYS A 240 -16.87 -11.11 -5.07
C LYS A 240 -16.60 -10.58 -6.49
N PRO A 241 -17.10 -11.25 -7.54
CA PRO A 241 -16.96 -10.77 -8.91
C PRO A 241 -17.46 -9.33 -9.04
N TYR A 242 -16.58 -8.46 -9.53
CA TYR A 242 -16.85 -7.04 -9.66
C TYR A 242 -17.17 -6.70 -11.12
N ARG A 243 -18.24 -5.93 -11.38
CA ARG A 243 -18.64 -5.57 -12.74
C ARG A 243 -18.57 -4.07 -12.95
N GLN A 244 -17.92 -3.65 -14.03
CA GLN A 244 -17.90 -2.26 -14.44
C GLN A 244 -17.72 -2.14 -15.96
N VAL A 245 -18.42 -1.18 -16.57
CA VAL A 245 -18.09 -0.72 -17.92
C VAL A 245 -16.80 0.09 -17.83
N GLN A 246 -15.68 -0.54 -18.20
CA GLN A 246 -14.36 0.07 -18.10
C GLN A 246 -13.35 -0.66 -19.00
N GLY A 247 -12.18 -0.07 -19.19
CA GLY A 247 -11.06 -0.69 -19.89
C GLY A 247 -10.01 0.33 -20.28
N SER A 248 -8.75 -0.12 -20.36
CA SER A 248 -7.67 0.72 -20.89
C SER A 248 -7.67 0.75 -22.41
N ALA A 249 -7.62 1.96 -22.97
CA ALA A 249 -7.50 2.27 -24.38
C ALA A 249 -8.63 1.56 -25.15
N PRO A 250 -8.43 0.78 -26.22
CA PRO A 250 -9.54 0.22 -27.00
C PRO A 250 -10.16 -1.03 -26.38
N ASN A 251 -10.02 -1.25 -25.06
CA ASN A 251 -10.56 -2.43 -24.37
C ASN A 251 -11.81 -2.11 -23.52
N HIS A 252 -12.54 -1.05 -23.88
CA HIS A 252 -13.67 -0.56 -23.10
C HIS A 252 -14.91 -1.45 -23.30
N ALA A 253 -15.35 -2.15 -22.26
CA ALA A 253 -16.55 -2.97 -22.29
C ALA A 253 -17.10 -3.23 -20.90
N LEU A 254 -18.35 -3.71 -20.80
CA LEU A 254 -18.81 -4.30 -19.54
C LEU A 254 -17.95 -5.50 -19.20
N THR A 255 -17.12 -5.32 -18.18
CA THR A 255 -16.08 -6.25 -17.77
C THR A 255 -16.42 -6.80 -16.39
N GLU A 256 -16.23 -8.10 -16.21
CA GLU A 256 -16.27 -8.76 -14.91
C GLU A 256 -14.84 -9.09 -14.44
N TYR A 257 -14.53 -8.71 -13.21
CA TYR A 257 -13.23 -8.86 -12.58
C TYR A 257 -13.28 -9.91 -11.48
N TYR A 258 -12.32 -10.81 -11.48
CA TYR A 258 -12.06 -11.81 -10.45
C TYR A 258 -10.76 -11.43 -9.75
N LEU A 259 -10.86 -10.96 -8.51
CA LEU A 259 -9.71 -10.42 -7.79
C LEU A 259 -9.35 -11.32 -6.60
N GLU A 260 -8.06 -11.64 -6.50
CA GLU A 260 -7.48 -12.25 -5.31
C GLU A 260 -6.45 -11.32 -4.70
N ILE A 261 -6.55 -11.12 -3.39
CA ILE A 261 -5.65 -10.26 -2.63
C ILE A 261 -4.81 -11.13 -1.71
N PHE A 262 -3.51 -10.91 -1.75
CA PHE A 262 -2.51 -11.62 -1.00
C PHE A 262 -1.88 -10.70 0.05
N GLN A 263 -1.64 -11.24 1.23
CA GLN A 263 -0.79 -10.61 2.22
C GLN A 263 0.67 -10.95 1.89
N VAL A 264 1.51 -9.92 1.73
CA VAL A 264 2.94 -10.08 1.51
C VAL A 264 3.68 -10.04 2.84
N GLU A 265 4.62 -10.97 3.03
CA GLU A 265 5.50 -11.09 4.18
C GLU A 265 6.95 -10.92 3.70
N LEU A 266 7.56 -9.79 4.03
CA LEU A 266 8.91 -9.43 3.64
C LEU A 266 9.94 -10.15 4.52
N THR A 267 11.04 -10.56 3.91
CA THR A 267 12.28 -10.90 4.61
C THR A 267 13.00 -9.60 5.02
N LEU A 268 14.05 -9.70 5.85
CA LEU A 268 14.91 -8.54 6.15
C LEU A 268 15.49 -7.93 4.87
N ASP A 269 15.98 -8.76 3.95
CA ASP A 269 16.51 -8.29 2.66
C ASP A 269 15.44 -7.55 1.85
N GLY A 270 14.23 -8.12 1.78
CA GLY A 270 13.13 -7.50 1.05
C GLY A 270 12.67 -6.18 1.66
N TYR A 271 12.61 -6.10 2.99
CA TYR A 271 12.32 -4.86 3.70
C TYR A 271 13.35 -3.77 3.40
N LEU A 272 14.63 -4.08 3.55
CA LEU A 272 15.72 -3.13 3.31
C LEU A 272 15.76 -2.66 1.85
N PHE A 273 15.61 -3.61 0.91
CA PHE A 273 15.51 -3.31 -0.52
C PHE A 273 14.32 -2.39 -0.81
N LEU A 274 13.15 -2.68 -0.26
CA LEU A 274 11.94 -1.91 -0.49
C LEU A 274 12.06 -0.47 0.06
N GLN A 275 12.67 -0.29 1.23
CA GLN A 275 12.93 1.03 1.80
C GLN A 275 13.81 1.88 0.87
N GLN A 276 14.85 1.29 0.27
CA GLN A 276 15.68 1.97 -0.71
C GLN A 276 14.90 2.27 -2.00
N LYS A 277 14.13 1.30 -2.50
CA LYS A 277 13.34 1.43 -3.72
C LYS A 277 12.32 2.56 -3.63
N ILE A 278 11.59 2.67 -2.51
CA ILE A 278 10.59 3.72 -2.28
C ILE A 278 11.22 5.12 -2.28
N LYS A 279 12.44 5.27 -1.75
CA LYS A 279 13.15 6.56 -1.81
C LYS A 279 13.53 6.98 -3.23
N SER A 280 13.64 6.02 -4.15
CA SER A 280 14.11 6.24 -5.53
C SER A 280 13.00 6.23 -6.60
N ASP A 281 11.81 5.69 -6.29
CA ASP A 281 10.73 5.51 -7.26
C ASP A 281 9.47 6.24 -6.78
N GLU A 282 9.23 7.43 -7.33
CA GLU A 282 8.12 8.32 -6.95
C GLU A 282 6.73 7.70 -7.22
N ARG A 283 6.65 6.63 -8.00
CA ARG A 283 5.40 5.91 -8.27
C ARG A 283 4.94 5.09 -7.06
N LEU A 284 5.84 4.74 -6.15
CA LEU A 284 5.50 4.04 -4.92
C LEU A 284 5.08 5.06 -3.85
N ALA A 285 3.91 4.86 -3.27
CA ALA A 285 3.35 5.78 -2.28
C ALA A 285 2.73 5.03 -1.09
N TRP A 286 3.03 5.52 0.11
CA TRP A 286 2.38 5.06 1.33
C TRP A 286 1.05 5.76 1.54
N PHE A 287 0.02 4.98 1.83
CA PHE A 287 -1.27 5.46 2.30
C PHE A 287 -1.46 4.97 3.72
N SER A 288 -1.78 5.85 4.68
CA SER A 288 -2.29 5.37 5.97
C SER A 288 -3.58 4.59 5.77
N ILE A 289 -3.93 3.70 6.72
CA ILE A 289 -5.17 2.92 6.60
C ILE A 289 -6.40 3.84 6.50
N SER A 290 -6.41 4.97 7.22
CA SER A 290 -7.51 5.94 7.13
C SER A 290 -7.56 6.66 5.77
N GLU A 291 -6.43 7.02 5.18
CA GLU A 291 -6.34 7.58 3.81
C GLU A 291 -6.72 6.56 2.74
N MET A 292 -6.31 5.30 2.92
CA MET A 292 -6.75 4.21 2.07
C MET A 292 -8.26 4.19 2.10
N VAL A 293 -8.90 3.98 3.25
CA VAL A 293 -10.37 3.90 3.42
C VAL A 293 -11.11 5.17 2.96
N SER A 294 -10.51 6.35 3.09
CA SER A 294 -11.09 7.60 2.60
C SER A 294 -11.13 7.65 1.07
N GLY A 295 -10.16 6.99 0.42
CA GLY A 295 -9.92 6.95 -1.02
C GLY A 295 -8.91 8.00 -1.50
N ALA A 296 -8.34 8.81 -0.60
CA ALA A 296 -7.42 9.88 -0.95
C ALA A 296 -6.44 10.21 0.19
N THR A 297 -5.19 10.52 -0.17
CA THR A 297 -4.20 11.09 0.77
C THR A 297 -4.39 12.60 0.93
N SER A 298 -3.81 13.16 2.00
CA SER A 298 -3.84 14.62 2.22
C SER A 298 -3.15 15.44 1.13
N ASP A 299 -2.19 14.85 0.40
CA ASP A 299 -1.48 15.48 -0.73
C ASP A 299 -2.17 15.23 -2.09
N GLY A 300 -3.38 14.65 -2.10
CA GLY A 300 -4.22 14.56 -3.29
C GLY A 300 -4.01 13.31 -4.16
N LYS A 301 -3.27 12.30 -3.70
CA LYS A 301 -3.18 11.00 -4.38
C LYS A 301 -4.47 10.22 -4.16
N MET A 302 -5.08 9.77 -5.24
CA MET A 302 -6.38 9.08 -5.22
C MET A 302 -6.19 7.56 -5.37
N ALA A 303 -6.82 6.77 -4.50
CA ALA A 303 -6.73 5.30 -4.53
C ALA A 303 -7.81 4.67 -5.42
N TYR A 304 -7.43 3.70 -6.25
CA TYR A 304 -8.33 2.88 -7.07
C TYR A 304 -8.66 1.56 -6.35
N LEU A 305 -9.67 1.61 -5.48
CA LEU A 305 -10.04 0.49 -4.60
C LEU A 305 -11.53 0.18 -4.60
N LYS A 306 -12.27 0.67 -5.61
CA LYS A 306 -13.73 0.52 -5.64
C LYS A 306 -14.19 -0.93 -5.51
N ALA A 307 -13.53 -1.86 -6.20
CA ALA A 307 -13.83 -3.29 -6.10
C ALA A 307 -13.65 -3.83 -4.66
N LEU A 308 -12.63 -3.37 -3.94
CA LEU A 308 -12.42 -3.74 -2.54
C LEU A 308 -13.49 -3.13 -1.63
N TYR A 309 -13.85 -1.85 -1.81
CA TYR A 309 -14.94 -1.24 -1.02
C TYR A 309 -16.29 -1.93 -1.25
N ASP A 310 -16.59 -2.28 -2.49
CA ASP A 310 -17.85 -2.91 -2.85
C ASP A 310 -17.95 -4.34 -2.28
N ASP A 311 -16.83 -5.05 -2.09
CA ASP A 311 -16.78 -6.35 -1.40
C ASP A 311 -17.29 -6.25 0.06
N PHE A 312 -16.97 -5.12 0.71
CA PHE A 312 -17.46 -4.75 2.04
C PHE A 312 -18.84 -4.07 2.02
N SER A 313 -19.57 -4.14 0.90
CA SER A 313 -20.88 -3.48 0.74
C SER A 313 -20.84 -1.97 1.01
N GLY A 314 -19.69 -1.33 0.80
CA GLY A 314 -19.45 0.08 1.10
C GLY A 314 -19.18 0.40 2.58
N ASP A 315 -19.07 -0.59 3.46
CA ASP A 315 -18.75 -0.37 4.87
C ASP A 315 -17.25 -0.09 5.08
N ARG A 316 -16.95 1.20 5.13
CA ARG A 316 -15.60 1.73 5.38
C ARG A 316 -15.02 1.31 6.72
N LYS A 317 -15.84 1.18 7.77
CA LYS A 317 -15.37 0.81 9.12
C LYS A 317 -15.00 -0.67 9.17
N ALA A 318 -15.79 -1.52 8.53
CA ALA A 318 -15.47 -2.94 8.41
C ALA A 318 -14.15 -3.17 7.67
N LEU A 319 -13.94 -2.46 6.54
CA LEU A 319 -12.66 -2.50 5.83
C LEU A 319 -11.49 -1.99 6.71
N GLU A 320 -11.66 -0.85 7.37
CA GLU A 320 -10.63 -0.29 8.27
C GLU A 320 -10.23 -1.30 9.35
N ALA A 321 -11.20 -1.96 10.00
CA ALA A 321 -10.95 -2.95 11.04
C ALA A 321 -10.16 -4.16 10.51
N GLU A 322 -10.50 -4.68 9.33
CA GLU A 322 -9.79 -5.80 8.70
C GLU A 322 -8.36 -5.44 8.30
N LEU A 323 -8.14 -4.22 7.77
CA LEU A 323 -6.81 -3.73 7.42
C LEU A 323 -5.94 -3.49 8.66
N MET A 324 -6.54 -3.00 9.75
CA MET A 324 -5.86 -2.83 11.04
C MET A 324 -5.47 -4.18 11.66
N ALA A 325 -6.30 -5.21 11.48
CA ALA A 325 -6.06 -6.55 12.00
C ALA A 325 -4.95 -7.31 11.25
N LEU A 326 -4.63 -6.92 10.01
CA LEU A 326 -3.47 -7.48 9.29
C LEU A 326 -2.18 -7.16 10.06
N PRO A 327 -1.29 -8.14 10.27
CA PRO A 327 0.02 -7.83 10.83
C PRO A 327 0.85 -7.05 9.81
N ASP A 328 1.88 -6.37 10.29
CA ASP A 328 2.83 -5.72 9.39
C ASP A 328 3.54 -6.79 8.55
N SER A 329 3.76 -6.46 7.28
CA SER A 329 4.47 -7.27 6.30
C SER A 329 5.92 -7.51 6.68
N PHE A 330 6.50 -6.75 7.61
CA PHE A 330 7.81 -7.04 8.17
C PHE A 330 7.77 -6.88 9.68
N ALA A 331 8.34 -7.86 10.39
CA ALA A 331 8.60 -7.78 11.81
C ALA A 331 10.05 -8.19 12.04
N SER A 332 10.79 -7.38 12.79
CA SER A 332 12.19 -7.66 13.15
C SER A 332 12.32 -7.83 14.66
N PRO A 333 11.77 -8.92 15.23
CA PRO A 333 11.84 -9.13 16.68
C PRO A 333 13.31 -9.13 17.13
N TYR A 334 13.58 -8.49 18.26
CA TYR A 334 14.90 -8.58 18.90
C TYR A 334 15.08 -9.97 19.49
N LEU A 335 16.29 -10.52 19.45
CA LEU A 335 16.61 -11.84 19.99
C LEU A 335 16.54 -11.85 21.53
N PHE A 336 16.80 -10.70 22.16
CA PHE A 336 16.74 -10.55 23.61
C PHE A 336 15.67 -9.54 24.02
N GLN A 337 14.58 -10.04 24.61
CA GLN A 337 13.42 -9.23 25.03
C GLN A 337 13.08 -9.45 26.51
N PRO A 338 14.02 -9.15 27.43
CA PRO A 338 13.82 -9.46 28.83
C PRO A 338 12.82 -8.49 29.48
N THR A 339 12.08 -8.98 30.49
CA THR A 339 11.25 -8.11 31.34
C THR A 339 12.06 -7.62 32.55
N LYS A 340 11.88 -6.36 32.95
CA LYS A 340 12.58 -5.74 34.10
C LYS A 340 14.11 -5.88 34.03
N TYR A 341 14.70 -5.79 32.85
CA TYR A 341 16.16 -5.81 32.66
C TYR A 341 16.69 -4.41 32.40
N GLY A 342 17.98 -4.19 32.60
CA GLY A 342 18.65 -2.98 32.17
C GLY A 342 20.08 -3.25 31.74
N VAL A 343 20.52 -2.52 30.74
CA VAL A 343 21.87 -2.52 30.21
C VAL A 343 22.36 -1.08 30.20
N THR A 344 23.46 -0.80 30.89
CA THR A 344 24.06 0.53 30.91
C THR A 344 25.41 0.48 30.21
N PHE A 345 25.52 1.24 29.11
CA PHE A 345 26.76 1.40 28.37
C PHE A 345 27.60 2.56 28.97
N PRO A 346 28.87 2.33 29.29
CA PRO A 346 29.77 3.38 29.76
C PRO A 346 30.19 4.29 28.60
N ILE A 347 30.65 5.50 28.91
CA ILE A 347 31.31 6.38 27.92
C ILE A 347 32.84 6.25 27.92
N ASP A 348 33.38 5.65 28.97
CA ASP A 348 34.81 5.36 29.09
C ASP A 348 35.02 3.85 29.05
N HIS A 349 35.87 3.39 28.13
CA HIS A 349 36.27 1.99 27.97
C HIS A 349 36.95 1.36 29.19
N GLN A 350 37.44 2.18 30.13
CA GLN A 350 37.97 1.67 31.40
C GLN A 350 36.87 1.23 32.38
N LYS A 351 35.61 1.62 32.14
CA LYS A 351 34.45 1.20 32.94
C LYS A 351 33.78 -0.02 32.31
N SER A 352 33.22 -0.89 33.16
CA SER A 352 32.48 -2.07 32.70
C SER A 352 31.08 -1.73 32.18
N ILE A 353 30.60 -2.53 31.24
CA ILE A 353 29.18 -2.55 30.85
C ILE A 353 28.40 -3.24 31.96
N PHE A 354 27.29 -2.65 32.41
CA PHE A 354 26.44 -3.26 33.44
C PHE A 354 25.18 -3.83 32.81
N ALA A 355 24.83 -5.08 33.13
CA ALA A 355 23.62 -5.72 32.64
C ALA A 355 22.99 -6.61 33.70
N GLY A 356 21.68 -6.78 33.65
CA GLY A 356 20.94 -7.67 34.54
C GLY A 356 19.52 -7.20 34.84
N VAL A 357 18.90 -7.86 35.82
CA VAL A 357 17.59 -7.44 36.35
C VAL A 357 17.72 -6.06 37.01
N LYS A 358 16.76 -5.17 36.76
CA LYS A 358 16.70 -3.80 37.32
C LYS A 358 16.95 -3.80 38.83
N GLY A 359 18.07 -3.20 39.25
CA GLY A 359 18.51 -3.06 40.64
C GLY A 359 19.48 -4.15 41.12
N LYS A 360 19.82 -5.11 40.25
CA LYS A 360 20.77 -6.21 40.50
C LYS A 360 21.71 -6.40 39.30
N GLU A 361 21.93 -5.35 38.52
CA GLU A 361 22.90 -5.35 37.43
C GLU A 361 24.29 -5.71 37.95
N LYS A 362 25.04 -6.43 37.13
CA LYS A 362 26.44 -6.75 37.38
C LYS A 362 27.28 -6.30 36.20
N ALA A 363 28.55 -6.04 36.47
CA ALA A 363 29.53 -5.87 35.41
C ALA A 363 29.54 -7.12 34.53
N LEU A 364 29.40 -6.92 33.23
CA LEU A 364 29.59 -7.98 32.24
C LEU A 364 31.07 -8.31 32.15
N ASP A 365 31.37 -9.61 32.11
CA ASP A 365 32.73 -10.13 31.91
C ASP A 365 33.10 -10.06 30.42
N VAL A 366 33.10 -8.84 29.88
CA VAL A 366 33.45 -8.54 28.50
C VAL A 366 34.35 -7.32 28.49
N MET A 367 35.59 -7.50 28.09
CA MET A 367 36.56 -6.42 27.92
C MET A 367 36.43 -5.85 26.50
N VAL A 368 36.00 -4.60 26.39
CA VAL A 368 35.94 -3.86 25.13
C VAL A 368 37.03 -2.80 25.10
N ASN A 369 37.70 -2.65 23.96
CA ASN A 369 38.61 -1.54 23.75
C ASN A 369 37.84 -0.24 23.40
N GLN A 370 38.55 0.88 23.30
CA GLN A 370 37.94 2.18 22.99
C GLN A 370 37.12 2.18 21.69
N GLN A 371 37.62 1.53 20.64
CA GLN A 371 36.97 1.47 19.33
C GLN A 371 35.72 0.60 19.34
N GLN A 372 35.79 -0.57 19.98
CA GLN A 372 34.66 -1.47 20.22
C GLN A 372 33.57 -0.81 21.05
N LEU A 373 33.93 -0.04 22.08
CA LEU A 373 32.97 0.74 22.85
C LEU A 373 32.30 1.82 21.97
N ALA A 374 33.07 2.52 21.13
CA ALA A 374 32.52 3.52 20.22
C ALA A 374 31.51 2.91 19.23
N LEU A 375 31.73 1.68 18.76
CA LEU A 375 30.78 0.91 17.94
C LEU A 375 29.52 0.53 18.71
N LEU A 376 29.67 0.00 19.94
CA LEU A 376 28.54 -0.34 20.81
C LEU A 376 27.67 0.88 21.11
N LEU A 377 28.29 2.02 21.43
CA LEU A 377 27.60 3.27 21.67
C LEU A 377 26.85 3.75 20.41
N GLY A 378 27.42 3.56 19.22
CA GLY A 378 26.75 3.83 17.95
C GLY A 378 25.49 2.96 17.76
N LEU A 379 25.63 1.64 17.92
CA LEU A 379 24.51 0.68 17.81
C LEU A 379 23.42 0.97 18.84
N ALA A 380 23.81 1.17 20.10
CA ALA A 380 22.88 1.48 21.19
C ALA A 380 22.17 2.82 20.98
N SER A 381 22.87 3.85 20.50
CA SER A 381 22.28 5.17 20.24
C SER A 381 21.26 5.12 19.11
N HIS A 382 21.60 4.42 18.02
CA HIS A 382 20.67 4.22 16.90
C HIS A 382 19.45 3.38 17.29
N LEU A 383 19.66 2.28 18.01
CA LEU A 383 18.58 1.45 18.58
C LEU A 383 17.62 2.28 19.44
N ARG A 384 18.14 3.27 20.18
CA ARG A 384 17.37 4.20 21.01
C ARG A 384 16.72 5.35 20.25
N GLY A 385 16.98 5.48 18.95
CA GLY A 385 16.48 6.57 18.12
C GLY A 385 17.11 7.92 18.45
N PHE A 386 18.36 7.95 18.91
CA PHE A 386 19.06 9.22 19.14
C PHE A 386 19.43 9.91 17.82
N GLU A 387 19.31 11.23 17.79
CA GLU A 387 19.72 12.04 16.63
C GLU A 387 21.25 12.14 16.55
N PHE A 388 21.79 11.91 15.36
CA PHE A 388 23.20 12.15 15.03
C PHE A 388 23.35 13.58 14.48
N ALA A 389 24.28 14.35 15.03
CA ALA A 389 24.65 15.69 14.55
C ALA A 389 25.53 15.61 13.29
N SER A 390 26.36 14.58 13.22
CA SER A 390 27.12 14.15 12.05
C SER A 390 27.21 12.63 12.06
N PHE A 391 27.35 12.02 10.89
CA PHE A 391 27.46 10.58 10.77
C PHE A 391 28.54 10.21 9.75
N GLU A 392 29.08 9.01 9.93
CA GLU A 392 30.03 8.37 9.03
C GLU A 392 29.33 8.05 7.69
N GLU A 393 29.90 8.50 6.57
CA GLU A 393 29.26 8.40 5.24
C GLU A 393 29.05 6.93 4.80
N SER A 394 29.91 6.03 5.29
CA SER A 394 29.81 4.59 5.05
C SER A 394 28.68 3.92 5.84
N ILE A 395 27.97 4.61 6.73
CA ILE A 395 26.86 4.05 7.51
C ILE A 395 25.50 4.52 6.98
N ILE A 396 24.60 3.56 6.76
CA ILE A 396 23.18 3.83 6.51
C ILE A 396 22.34 3.27 7.66
N PHE A 397 21.54 4.15 8.25
CA PHE A 397 20.63 3.82 9.33
C PHE A 397 19.29 3.29 8.79
N HIS A 398 18.90 2.11 9.26
CA HIS A 398 17.63 1.45 8.97
C HIS A 398 16.78 1.31 10.23
N PRO A 399 15.44 1.18 10.11
CA PRO A 399 14.58 0.96 11.27
C PRO A 399 14.92 -0.32 12.06
N PHE A 400 14.36 -0.44 13.27
CA PHE A 400 14.62 -1.55 14.21
C PHE A 400 16.09 -1.70 14.64
N GLY A 401 16.84 -0.61 14.62
CA GLY A 401 18.24 -0.56 15.08
C GLY A 401 19.26 -1.15 14.10
N TRP A 402 18.85 -1.51 12.88
CA TRP A 402 19.76 -1.99 11.84
C TRP A 402 20.64 -0.86 11.29
N VAL A 403 21.93 -1.13 11.14
CA VAL A 403 22.88 -0.30 10.41
C VAL A 403 23.47 -1.11 9.26
N GLU A 404 23.62 -0.48 8.11
CA GLU A 404 24.29 -1.01 6.93
C GLU A 404 25.64 -0.33 6.77
N VAL A 405 26.70 -1.11 6.55
CA VAL A 405 28.04 -0.58 6.27
C VAL A 405 28.34 -0.71 4.78
N LYS A 406 28.50 0.41 4.08
CA LYS A 406 28.84 0.48 2.66
C LYS A 406 30.31 0.79 2.43
N ASP A 407 30.94 0.01 1.57
CA ASP A 407 32.28 0.26 1.03
C ASP A 407 33.38 0.53 2.09
N ASN A 408 33.19 0.04 3.32
CA ASN A 408 34.12 0.20 4.43
C ASN A 408 34.41 -1.16 5.10
N THR A 409 35.34 -1.91 4.51
CA THR A 409 35.70 -3.27 4.93
C THR A 409 36.37 -3.31 6.31
N ALA A 410 37.07 -2.24 6.70
CA ALA A 410 37.66 -2.13 8.03
C ALA A 410 36.58 -2.06 9.11
N LEU A 411 35.61 -1.15 8.95
CA LEU A 411 34.49 -1.00 9.87
C LEU A 411 33.60 -2.27 9.93
N GLN A 412 33.36 -2.91 8.78
CA GLN A 412 32.69 -4.22 8.73
C GLN A 412 33.43 -5.26 9.55
N SER A 413 34.74 -5.39 9.36
CA SER A 413 35.56 -6.37 10.09
C SER A 413 35.53 -6.14 11.59
N GLU A 414 35.52 -4.89 12.04
CA GLU A 414 35.41 -4.53 13.45
C GLU A 414 34.04 -4.87 14.03
N LEU A 415 32.95 -4.64 13.30
CA LEU A 415 31.60 -5.01 13.73
C LEU A 415 31.39 -6.53 13.77
N ILE A 416 31.98 -7.28 12.83
CA ILE A 416 32.00 -8.75 12.86
C ILE A 416 32.76 -9.23 14.10
N GLY A 417 33.94 -8.66 14.36
CA GLY A 417 34.73 -8.97 15.56
C GLY A 417 33.98 -8.66 16.85
N LEU A 418 33.28 -7.52 16.89
CA LEU A 418 32.43 -7.13 18.02
C LEU A 418 31.25 -8.09 18.20
N ALA A 419 30.58 -8.51 17.12
CA ALA A 419 29.52 -9.50 17.19
C ALA A 419 30.02 -10.86 17.70
N GLY A 420 31.23 -11.26 17.30
CA GLY A 420 31.91 -12.44 17.82
C GLY A 420 32.16 -12.37 19.33
N LEU A 421 32.58 -11.20 19.83
CA LEU A 421 32.85 -10.97 21.26
C LEU A 421 31.59 -11.12 22.13
N PHE A 422 30.43 -10.72 21.60
CA PHE A 422 29.15 -10.74 22.32
C PHE A 422 28.31 -12.00 22.06
N LYS A 423 28.79 -12.95 21.28
CA LYS A 423 28.04 -14.14 20.82
C LYS A 423 27.47 -14.99 21.96
N ASP A 424 28.23 -15.16 23.02
CA ASP A 424 27.88 -15.99 24.18
C ASP A 424 27.28 -15.18 25.34
N THR A 425 26.93 -13.91 25.08
CA THR A 425 26.30 -13.03 26.05
C THR A 425 24.80 -12.84 25.76
N ASP A 426 24.06 -12.30 26.73
CA ASP A 426 22.67 -11.87 26.52
C ASP A 426 22.57 -10.68 25.53
N LEU A 427 23.65 -9.91 25.35
CA LEU A 427 23.69 -8.72 24.49
C LEU A 427 24.12 -9.04 23.08
N LYS A 428 23.32 -9.85 22.39
CA LYS A 428 23.66 -10.30 21.03
C LYS A 428 23.70 -9.12 20.06
N ILE A 429 24.75 -9.09 19.24
CA ILE A 429 24.82 -8.26 18.05
C ILE A 429 24.54 -9.18 16.87
N GLU A 430 23.45 -8.93 16.16
CA GLU A 430 23.15 -9.66 14.94
C GLU A 430 24.03 -9.13 13.81
N SER A 431 24.51 -10.06 12.99
CA SER A 431 25.18 -9.77 11.73
C SER A 431 24.46 -10.50 10.62
N HIS A 432 24.08 -9.78 9.57
CA HIS A 432 23.42 -10.34 8.41
C HIS A 432 24.23 -9.98 7.16
N ARG A 433 24.71 -11.02 6.47
CA ARG A 433 25.61 -10.95 5.30
C ARG A 433 26.88 -10.12 5.53
N ASP A 434 27.32 -10.00 6.77
CA ASP A 434 28.51 -9.22 7.16
C ASP A 434 28.43 -7.72 6.78
N ILE A 435 27.24 -7.24 6.44
CA ILE A 435 26.98 -5.87 5.96
C ILE A 435 25.99 -5.16 6.89
N PHE A 436 25.00 -5.89 7.39
CA PHE A 436 23.98 -5.36 8.28
C PHE A 436 24.24 -5.81 9.71
N PHE A 437 24.19 -4.86 10.65
CA PHE A 437 24.42 -5.12 12.06
C PHE A 437 23.35 -4.47 12.92
N ARG A 438 22.97 -5.09 14.04
CA ARG A 438 22.18 -4.43 15.08
C ARG A 438 22.48 -4.99 16.46
N LEU A 439 22.35 -4.14 17.48
CA LEU A 439 22.25 -4.62 18.85
C LEU A 439 20.83 -5.20 19.06
N SER A 440 20.75 -6.51 19.29
CA SER A 440 19.49 -7.25 19.28
C SER A 440 18.82 -7.33 20.65
N ILE A 441 18.46 -6.16 21.17
CA ILE A 441 17.80 -6.01 22.46
C ILE A 441 16.67 -4.99 22.36
N THR A 442 15.62 -5.14 23.17
CA THR A 442 14.56 -4.13 23.23
C THR A 442 15.13 -2.75 23.63
N PRO A 443 14.77 -1.65 22.94
CA PRO A 443 15.35 -0.33 23.21
C PRO A 443 15.11 0.20 24.63
N ASP A 444 14.00 -0.14 25.26
CA ASP A 444 13.56 0.40 26.56
C ASP A 444 14.41 -0.08 27.76
N VAL A 445 15.25 -1.10 27.56
CA VAL A 445 16.16 -1.61 28.58
C VAL A 445 17.61 -1.14 28.39
N VAL A 446 17.91 -0.39 27.34
CA VAL A 446 19.23 0.18 27.10
C VAL A 446 19.35 1.53 27.80
N PHE A 447 20.50 1.85 28.38
CA PHE A 447 20.80 3.08 29.12
C PHE A 447 22.26 3.48 28.88
N PHE A 448 22.59 4.71 29.20
CA PHE A 448 23.94 5.25 29.08
C PHE A 448 24.44 5.78 30.43
N ASP A 449 25.77 5.90 30.54
CA ASP A 449 26.47 6.37 31.73
C ASP A 449 25.87 7.69 32.28
N ASN A 450 25.74 7.78 33.60
CA ASN A 450 25.17 8.93 34.28
C ASN A 450 25.98 10.21 34.03
N ASP A 451 27.29 10.07 33.78
CA ASP A 451 28.20 11.17 33.48
C ASP A 451 27.82 11.96 32.20
N LEU A 452 26.99 11.38 31.32
CA LEU A 452 26.46 12.08 30.14
C LEU A 452 25.35 13.06 30.46
N PHE A 453 24.80 13.03 31.68
CA PHE A 453 23.57 13.73 32.01
C PHE A 453 23.82 14.83 33.03
N LEU A 454 23.07 15.92 32.90
CA LEU A 454 23.08 17.04 33.83
C LEU A 454 21.64 17.39 34.20
N PHE A 455 21.34 17.45 35.49
CA PHE A 455 20.09 17.97 36.01
C PHE A 455 20.28 19.45 36.39
N THR A 456 19.46 20.34 35.84
CA THR A 456 19.58 21.78 36.09
C THR A 456 18.26 22.38 36.56
N VAL A 457 18.34 23.19 37.60
CA VAL A 457 17.25 24.06 38.08
C VAL A 457 17.76 25.49 38.21
N ARG A 458 16.92 26.49 37.91
CA ARG A 458 17.31 27.90 38.10
C ARG A 458 17.04 28.35 39.52
N GLN A 459 17.97 29.09 40.12
CA GLN A 459 17.81 29.63 41.47
C GLN A 459 16.56 30.52 41.56
N THR A 460 16.31 31.34 40.54
CA THR A 460 15.12 32.20 40.47
C THR A 460 13.81 31.42 40.51
N ASP A 461 13.79 30.21 39.97
CA ASP A 461 12.61 29.35 39.98
C ASP A 461 12.45 28.66 41.35
N LEU A 462 13.54 28.27 42.00
CA LEU A 462 13.52 27.80 43.39
C LEU A 462 13.01 28.88 44.35
N ASP A 463 13.25 30.15 44.07
CA ASP A 463 12.80 31.28 44.89
C ASP A 463 11.41 31.80 44.51
N ALA A 464 10.85 31.36 43.38
CA ALA A 464 9.56 31.81 42.88
C ALA A 464 8.38 31.42 43.80
N ILE A 465 7.28 32.16 43.66
CA ILE A 465 6.00 31.91 44.35
C ILE A 465 5.26 30.72 43.69
N GLU A 466 5.57 30.40 42.43
CA GLU A 466 4.95 29.31 41.70
C GLU A 466 5.20 27.95 42.36
N THR A 467 4.15 27.13 42.43
CA THR A 467 4.21 25.82 43.09
C THR A 467 4.86 24.76 42.21
N LYS A 468 4.84 24.94 40.88
CA LYS A 468 5.51 24.09 39.90
C LYS A 468 6.54 24.89 39.13
N ILE A 469 7.78 24.39 39.12
CA ILE A 469 8.93 25.06 38.54
C ILE A 469 9.47 24.25 37.35
N PRO A 470 10.05 24.90 36.34
CA PRO A 470 10.72 24.20 35.27
C PRO A 470 12.06 23.64 35.79
N VAL A 471 12.33 22.40 35.44
CA VAL A 471 13.65 21.77 35.59
C VAL A 471 14.04 21.20 34.23
N THR A 472 15.34 21.08 34.00
CA THR A 472 15.84 20.52 32.74
C THR A 472 16.78 19.36 33.00
N ILE A 473 16.71 18.35 32.12
CA ILE A 473 17.69 17.28 32.07
C ILE A 473 18.34 17.36 30.71
N HIS A 474 19.64 17.53 30.71
CA HIS A 474 20.47 17.62 29.53
C HIS A 474 21.26 16.33 29.36
N ARG A 475 21.15 15.69 28.20
CA ARG A 475 22.11 14.70 27.72
C ARG A 475 23.15 15.41 26.85
N GLY A 476 24.41 15.33 27.23
CA GLY A 476 25.54 15.88 26.48
C GLY A 476 25.73 15.20 25.11
N THR A 477 26.51 15.85 24.23
CA THR A 477 27.02 15.20 23.02
C THR A 477 28.09 14.19 23.38
N PHE A 478 28.20 13.12 22.61
CA PHE A 478 29.33 12.19 22.70
C PHE A 478 29.61 11.59 21.33
N ASP A 479 30.84 11.15 21.15
CA ASP A 479 31.32 10.56 19.90
C ASP A 479 31.09 9.04 19.90
N THR A 480 30.75 8.51 18.73
CA THR A 480 30.60 7.08 18.45
C THR A 480 31.35 6.77 17.16
N ALA A 481 31.55 5.49 16.86
CA ALA A 481 32.15 5.08 15.59
C ALA A 481 31.25 5.40 14.38
N PHE A 482 29.95 5.66 14.59
CA PHE A 482 29.01 6.01 13.52
C PHE A 482 28.84 7.52 13.36
N GLY A 483 29.47 8.32 14.21
CA GLY A 483 29.37 9.78 14.22
C GLY A 483 29.07 10.36 15.60
N LYS A 484 28.71 11.64 15.62
CA LYS A 484 28.52 12.40 16.86
C LYS A 484 27.05 12.48 17.23
N ILE A 485 26.71 12.02 18.42
CA ILE A 485 25.33 12.13 18.93
C ILE A 485 25.05 13.59 19.32
N LYS A 486 23.94 14.12 18.82
CA LYS A 486 23.46 15.47 19.15
C LYS A 486 23.04 15.53 20.61
N ALA A 487 23.31 16.65 21.28
CA ALA A 487 22.83 16.87 22.63
C ALA A 487 21.30 16.99 22.65
N LYS A 488 20.68 16.61 23.75
CA LYS A 488 19.23 16.70 23.93
C LYS A 488 18.89 17.23 25.31
N THR A 489 18.05 18.26 25.36
CA THR A 489 17.53 18.82 26.61
C THR A 489 16.04 18.62 26.65
N GLU A 490 15.54 18.03 27.74
CA GLU A 490 14.11 17.94 28.01
C GLU A 490 13.77 18.76 29.24
N ALA A 491 12.66 19.50 29.16
CA ALA A 491 12.15 20.32 30.24
C ALA A 491 10.95 19.64 30.90
N PHE A 492 10.93 19.66 32.22
CA PHE A 492 9.88 19.07 33.05
C PHE A 492 9.35 20.12 34.03
N LYS A 493 8.09 19.98 34.46
CA LYS A 493 7.50 20.83 35.51
C LYS A 493 7.37 20.01 36.78
N LEU A 494 8.23 20.26 37.76
CA LEU A 494 8.20 19.59 39.06
C LEU A 494 7.64 20.53 40.13
N THR A 495 7.09 19.99 41.21
CA THR A 495 6.74 20.86 42.34
C THR A 495 8.02 21.42 42.98
N LYS A 496 8.00 22.69 43.39
CA LYS A 496 9.13 23.33 44.08
C LYS A 496 9.61 22.52 45.29
N LYS A 497 8.66 21.99 46.07
CA LYS A 497 8.95 21.10 47.20
C LYS A 497 9.69 19.83 46.77
N PHE A 498 9.30 19.23 45.65
CA PHE A 498 9.96 18.02 45.15
C PHE A 498 11.36 18.32 44.59
N ALA A 499 11.55 19.42 43.86
CA ALA A 499 12.86 19.84 43.38
C ALA A 499 13.85 20.10 44.55
N ASN A 500 13.41 20.83 45.59
CA ASN A 500 14.23 21.04 46.81
C ASN A 500 14.57 19.72 47.53
N LYS A 501 13.67 18.74 47.50
CA LYS A 501 13.93 17.40 48.05
C LYS A 501 14.90 16.59 47.21
N LEU A 502 14.93 16.77 45.89
CA LEU A 502 15.96 16.15 45.05
C LEU A 502 17.35 16.74 45.39
N SER A 503 17.43 18.04 45.65
CA SER A 503 18.70 18.64 46.07
C SER A 503 19.20 18.18 47.44
N SER A 504 18.31 17.76 48.36
CA SER A 504 18.75 17.20 49.65
C SER A 504 19.35 15.79 49.52
N LEU A 505 19.26 15.15 48.35
CA LEU A 505 19.93 13.88 48.06
C LEU A 505 21.33 14.08 47.44
N LEU A 506 21.81 15.32 47.35
CA LEU A 506 23.12 15.64 46.78
C LEU A 506 24.23 15.49 47.82
N GLY A 507 25.27 14.75 47.47
CA GLY A 507 26.48 14.62 48.30
C GLY A 507 26.37 13.65 49.48
N ASP A 508 25.16 13.25 49.86
CA ASP A 508 24.90 12.32 50.96
C ASP A 508 24.33 10.99 50.43
N GLU A 509 24.86 9.87 50.94
CA GLU A 509 24.27 8.55 50.73
C GLU A 509 23.30 8.24 51.86
N PHE A 510 22.03 7.98 51.54
CA PHE A 510 21.00 7.69 52.55
C PHE A 510 20.71 6.20 52.61
N SER A 511 20.69 5.61 53.81
CA SER A 511 20.27 4.20 53.93
C SER A 511 18.85 3.98 53.41
N ILE A 512 18.57 2.81 52.82
CA ILE A 512 17.22 2.40 52.37
C ILE A 512 16.16 2.36 53.49
N VAL A 513 16.55 2.47 54.75
CA VAL A 513 15.61 2.62 55.89
C VAL A 513 15.29 4.08 56.24
N ASN A 514 15.95 5.05 55.60
CA ASN A 514 15.65 6.47 55.78
C ASN A 514 14.28 6.78 55.14
N GLU A 515 13.27 7.01 55.98
CA GLU A 515 11.90 7.27 55.52
C GLU A 515 11.79 8.45 54.56
N GLU A 516 12.61 9.48 54.72
CA GLU A 516 12.57 10.66 53.87
C GLU A 516 13.12 10.35 52.48
N ALA A 517 14.29 9.71 52.39
CA ALA A 517 14.89 9.30 51.12
C ALA A 517 13.99 8.33 50.34
N VAL A 518 13.35 7.36 51.02
CA VAL A 518 12.37 6.45 50.41
C VAL A 518 11.16 7.20 49.87
N LYS A 519 10.62 8.17 50.63
CA LYS A 519 9.49 9.01 50.17
C LYS A 519 9.87 9.86 48.94
N ILE A 520 11.12 10.31 48.85
CA ILE A 520 11.61 11.07 47.69
C ILE A 520 11.70 10.16 46.46
N GLU A 521 12.28 8.97 46.61
CA GLU A 521 12.39 7.98 45.54
C GLU A 521 11.02 7.51 45.03
N ASP A 522 10.06 7.27 45.93
CA ASP A 522 8.69 6.88 45.55
C ASP A 522 7.98 7.96 44.73
N ASN A 523 8.12 9.23 45.12
CA ASN A 523 7.58 10.35 44.36
C ASN A 523 8.26 10.48 42.99
N TYR A 524 9.59 10.30 42.93
CA TYR A 524 10.35 10.27 41.69
C TYR A 524 9.85 9.19 40.71
N LYS A 525 9.65 7.96 41.21
CA LYS A 525 9.16 6.84 40.41
C LYS A 525 7.75 7.07 39.87
N LYS A 526 6.89 7.76 40.62
CA LYS A 526 5.49 8.03 40.24
C LYS A 526 5.31 9.25 39.32
N GLU A 527 6.21 10.24 39.39
CA GLU A 527 6.07 11.48 38.62
C GLU A 527 7.01 11.54 37.41
N LEU A 528 8.32 11.49 37.65
CA LEU A 528 9.32 11.83 36.63
C LEU A 528 9.86 10.59 35.88
N HIS A 529 10.12 9.50 36.59
CA HIS A 529 10.78 8.31 36.03
C HIS A 529 9.96 7.60 34.95
N ILE A 530 8.62 7.64 35.08
CA ILE A 530 7.69 7.04 34.11
C ILE A 530 7.38 7.95 32.92
N ASN A 531 7.87 9.20 32.93
CA ASN A 531 7.57 10.15 31.86
C ASN A 531 8.25 9.71 30.54
N PRO A 532 7.52 9.60 29.42
CA PRO A 532 8.11 9.18 28.14
C PRO A 532 9.28 10.05 27.68
N LYS A 533 9.27 11.36 27.97
CA LYS A 533 10.38 12.27 27.65
C LYS A 533 11.62 11.97 28.47
N PHE A 534 11.44 11.59 29.74
CA PHE A 534 12.54 11.15 30.60
C PHE A 534 13.14 9.85 30.07
N LEU A 535 12.30 8.85 29.79
CA LEU A 535 12.73 7.57 29.26
C LEU A 535 13.46 7.72 27.92
N ALA A 536 13.01 8.64 27.05
CA ALA A 536 13.64 8.92 25.77
C ALA A 536 15.05 9.53 25.86
N LEU A 537 15.51 10.01 27.02
CA LEU A 537 16.88 10.48 27.21
C LEU A 537 17.91 9.35 27.31
N GLY A 538 17.47 8.14 27.67
CA GLY A 538 18.39 7.01 27.92
C GLY A 538 19.14 7.05 29.22
N LEU A 539 18.70 7.90 30.16
CA LEU A 539 19.13 7.86 31.54
C LEU A 539 18.37 6.76 32.30
N ARG A 540 19.09 5.95 33.06
CA ARG A 540 18.50 4.87 33.87
C ARG A 540 17.62 5.39 35.00
N GLY A 541 18.11 6.41 35.69
CA GLY A 541 17.38 7.09 36.75
C GLY A 541 18.21 8.25 37.31
N LEU A 542 17.54 9.22 37.93
CA LEU A 542 18.22 10.27 38.72
C LEU A 542 18.55 9.78 40.13
N ILE A 543 17.77 8.83 40.63
CA ILE A 543 17.91 8.22 41.94
C ILE A 543 18.13 6.73 41.73
N CYS A 544 19.19 6.19 42.32
CA CYS A 544 19.47 4.75 42.29
C CYS A 544 19.64 4.20 43.70
N GLN A 545 19.25 2.94 43.88
CA GLN A 545 19.57 2.14 45.05
C GLN A 545 20.82 1.30 44.76
N GLU A 546 21.91 1.55 45.47
CA GLU A 546 23.16 0.79 45.34
C GLU A 546 23.66 0.41 46.73
N ALA A 547 24.01 -0.87 46.93
CA ALA A 547 24.54 -1.39 48.20
C ALA A 547 23.70 -1.06 49.47
N GLY A 548 22.38 -0.91 49.33
CA GLY A 548 21.50 -0.53 50.46
C GLY A 548 21.46 0.97 50.76
N MET A 549 21.94 1.79 49.83
CA MET A 549 21.92 3.25 49.89
C MET A 549 21.11 3.84 48.73
N ILE A 550 20.39 4.93 48.98
CA ILE A 550 19.68 5.77 48.01
C ILE A 550 20.57 6.99 47.75
N LYS A 551 20.90 7.23 46.48
CA LYS A 551 21.71 8.39 46.05
C LYS A 551 21.17 9.04 44.79
N PHE A 552 21.41 10.35 44.68
CA PHE A 552 21.24 11.08 43.43
C PHE A 552 22.49 10.87 42.55
N VAL A 553 22.31 10.36 41.33
CA VAL A 553 23.43 9.79 40.54
C VAL A 553 23.91 10.63 39.37
N VAL A 554 23.26 11.77 39.08
CA VAL A 554 23.71 12.69 38.03
C VAL A 554 24.18 14.00 38.64
N PRO A 555 25.11 14.72 37.99
CA PRO A 555 25.43 16.10 38.35
C PRO A 555 24.18 16.98 38.48
N TYR A 556 24.14 17.80 39.53
CA TYR A 556 23.06 18.76 39.80
C TYR A 556 23.61 20.18 39.77
N ALA A 557 23.12 20.99 38.84
CA ALA A 557 23.49 22.38 38.71
C ALA A 557 22.34 23.31 39.13
N ILE A 558 22.67 24.30 39.96
CA ILE A 558 21.82 25.45 40.22
C ILE A 558 22.39 26.61 39.41
N THR A 559 21.59 27.14 38.48
CA THR A 559 21.99 28.22 37.57
C THR A 559 21.29 29.53 37.85
#